data_AF-A0A835LPH1-F1
#
_entry.id   AF-A0A835LPH1-F1
#
_cell.length_a   1.000
_cell.length_b   1.000
_cell.length_c   1.000
_cell.angle_alpha   90.00
_cell.angle_beta   90.00
_cell.angle_gamma   90.00
#
_symmetry.space_group_name_H-M   'P 1'
#
loop_
_entity.id
_entity.type
_entity.pdbx_description
1 polymer ?
#
loop_
_entity_poly.entity_id
_entity_poly.type
_entity_poly.pdbx_seq_one_letter_code
_entity_poly.pdbx_strand_id
1 'polypeptide(L)'
;DDIVARIEDRISRWTFPPKENSEAVQIMHYVHEDTRECLDYYGDKARLGFDESLMTTVVLYLSNVSHGGETLFRKLESKKSQPKEDTWSECARTGYAVKPLKGNALLGVPLNTST
;
A
#
# COMPACT_ATOMS: atom_id res chain seq x y z
N ASP A 1 -6.15 22.50 -0.76
CA ASP A 1 -6.25 22.08 -2.17
C ASP A 1 -7.57 21.35 -2.34
N ASP A 2 -8.43 21.80 -3.26
CA ASP A 2 -9.80 21.27 -3.41
C ASP A 2 -9.84 19.83 -3.94
N ILE A 3 -8.83 19.42 -4.72
CA ILE A 3 -8.74 18.06 -5.24
C ILE A 3 -8.33 17.11 -4.12
N VAL A 4 -7.30 17.47 -3.35
CA VAL A 4 -6.84 16.68 -2.20
C VAL A 4 -7.96 16.55 -1.16
N ALA A 5 -8.63 17.65 -0.81
CA ALA A 5 -9.73 17.63 0.16
C ALA A 5 -10.89 16.70 -0.25
N ARG A 6 -11.20 16.63 -1.56
CA ARG A 6 -12.22 15.72 -2.09
C ARG A 6 -11.78 14.25 -2.03
N ILE A 7 -10.49 13.98 -2.21
CA ILE A 7 -9.91 12.63 -2.07
C ILE A 7 -9.99 12.19 -0.60
N GLU A 8 -9.58 13.05 0.33
CA GLU A 8 -9.65 12.79 1.77
C GLU A 8 -11.09 12.54 2.25
N ASP A 9 -12.06 13.35 1.80
CA ASP A 9 -13.49 13.14 2.11
C ASP A 9 -14.01 11.80 1.57
N ARG A 10 -13.58 11.40 0.37
CA ARG A 10 -13.94 10.09 -0.21
C ARG A 10 -13.32 8.93 0.56
N ILE A 11 -12.07 9.07 1.02
CA ILE A 11 -11.40 8.06 1.85
C ILE A 11 -12.12 7.94 3.19
N SER A 12 -12.39 9.05 3.87
CA SER A 12 -13.10 9.07 5.16
C SER A 12 -14.47 8.39 5.07
N ARG A 13 -15.25 8.65 4.00
CA ARG A 13 -16.52 7.95 3.77
C ARG A 13 -16.37 6.45 3.50
N TRP A 14 -15.25 6.03 2.89
CA TRP A 14 -14.99 4.63 2.59
C TRP A 14 -14.49 3.86 3.80
N THR A 15 -13.62 4.46 4.61
CA THR A 15 -12.97 3.80 5.74
C THR A 15 -13.74 3.97 7.04
N PHE A 16 -14.60 4.99 7.15
CA PHE A 16 -15.41 5.42 8.30
C PHE A 16 -14.77 6.35 9.37
N PRO A 17 -13.44 6.43 9.56
CA PRO A 17 -12.82 7.48 10.38
C PRO A 17 -13.06 8.90 9.85
N PRO A 18 -13.22 9.90 10.74
CA PRO A 18 -13.21 11.31 10.36
C PRO A 18 -11.87 11.70 9.73
N LYS A 19 -11.91 12.55 8.70
CA LYS A 19 -10.69 13.04 8.03
C LYS A 19 -9.79 13.84 8.97
N GLU A 20 -10.36 14.43 10.01
CA GLU A 20 -9.65 15.21 11.03
C GLU A 20 -8.67 14.34 11.86
N ASN A 21 -8.88 13.02 11.87
CA ASN A 21 -7.99 12.06 12.53
C ASN A 21 -6.88 11.55 11.60
N SER A 22 -6.84 12.03 10.35
CA SER A 22 -5.88 11.56 9.34
C SER A 22 -4.66 12.46 9.29
N GLU A 23 -3.53 11.87 8.95
CA GLU A 23 -2.34 12.63 8.55
C GLU A 23 -2.52 13.22 7.14
N ALA A 24 -1.71 14.24 6.82
CA ALA A 24 -1.70 14.83 5.49
C ALA A 24 -1.26 13.81 4.43
N VAL A 25 -1.88 13.85 3.25
CA VAL A 25 -1.53 12.95 2.15
C VAL A 25 -0.05 13.06 1.78
N GLN A 26 0.67 11.93 1.87
CA GLN A 26 2.05 11.82 1.43
C GLN A 26 2.11 11.27 0.00
N ILE A 27 2.85 11.95 -0.88
CA ILE A 27 3.10 11.51 -2.26
C ILE A 27 4.53 10.99 -2.36
N MET A 28 4.66 9.74 -2.81
CA MET A 28 5.95 9.09 -3.04
C MET A 28 6.11 8.75 -4.52
N HIS A 29 7.26 9.13 -5.09
CA HIS A 29 7.60 8.78 -6.46
C HIS A 29 8.83 7.86 -6.45
N TYR A 30 8.60 6.60 -6.82
CA TYR A 30 9.67 5.62 -6.94
C TYR A 30 10.18 5.60 -8.37
N VAL A 31 11.38 6.16 -8.57
CA VAL A 31 12.13 6.04 -9.82
C VAL A 31 13.19 4.97 -9.58
N HIS A 32 12.96 3.73 -10.01
CA HIS A 32 13.99 2.69 -9.92
C HIS A 32 14.21 2.05 -11.30
N GLU A 33 15.50 1.90 -11.64
CA GLU A 33 16.00 1.25 -12.85
C GLU A 33 16.01 -0.28 -12.71
N ASP A 34 15.85 -0.81 -11.48
CA ASP A 34 15.97 -2.24 -11.18
C ASP A 34 14.59 -2.86 -10.88
N THR A 35 14.15 -3.76 -11.76
CA THR A 35 12.81 -4.38 -11.81
C THR A 35 12.52 -5.36 -10.67
N ARG A 36 13.40 -5.40 -9.66
CA ARG A 36 13.44 -6.41 -8.60
C ARG A 36 12.89 -5.93 -7.26
N GLU A 37 12.68 -4.64 -7.08
CA GLU A 37 12.18 -4.11 -5.81
C GLU A 37 10.66 -4.20 -5.69
N CYS A 38 10.23 -4.60 -4.51
CA CYS A 38 8.85 -4.54 -4.05
C CYS A 38 8.81 -3.81 -2.70
N LEU A 39 7.70 -3.13 -2.43
CA LEU A 39 7.49 -2.33 -1.23
C LEU A 39 6.94 -3.23 -0.12
N ASP A 40 7.72 -3.50 0.92
CA ASP A 40 7.26 -4.31 2.06
C ASP A 40 6.36 -3.46 2.96
N TYR A 41 5.06 -3.75 2.95
CA TYR A 41 4.05 -3.00 3.71
C TYR A 41 4.38 -2.92 5.22
N TYR A 42 5.01 -3.96 5.78
CA TYR A 42 5.35 -4.00 7.21
C TYR A 42 6.80 -3.61 7.49
N GLY A 43 7.72 -4.01 6.60
CA GLY A 43 9.16 -3.78 6.76
C GLY A 43 9.60 -2.37 6.40
N ASP A 44 8.93 -1.73 5.45
CA ASP A 44 9.27 -0.39 4.95
C ASP A 44 8.46 0.72 5.63
N LYS A 45 7.82 0.47 6.79
CA LYS A 45 7.03 1.49 7.53
C LYS A 45 7.75 2.83 7.67
N ALA A 46 9.04 2.81 8.02
CA ALA A 46 9.86 4.02 8.15
C ALA A 46 10.08 4.73 6.80
N ARG A 47 10.26 3.98 5.70
CA ARG A 47 10.36 4.56 4.34
C ARG A 47 9.02 5.11 3.86
N LEU A 48 7.93 4.45 4.25
CA LEU A 48 6.55 4.79 3.95
C LEU A 48 6.00 5.93 4.82
N GLY A 49 6.75 6.36 5.84
CA GLY A 49 6.31 7.41 6.76
C GLY A 49 5.11 7.02 7.61
N PHE A 50 4.79 5.72 7.72
CA PHE A 50 3.63 5.28 8.50
C PHE A 50 3.94 5.43 10.00
N ASP A 51 3.20 6.30 10.68
CA ASP A 51 3.19 6.36 12.15
C ASP A 51 2.57 5.06 12.71
N GLU A 52 3.20 4.51 13.75
CA GLU A 52 2.72 3.34 14.48
C GLU A 52 1.39 3.59 15.18
N SER A 53 1.01 4.86 15.39
CA SER A 53 -0.29 5.25 15.95
C SER A 53 -1.46 5.09 14.96
N LEU A 54 -1.19 4.94 13.66
CA LEU A 54 -2.23 4.87 12.63
C LEU A 54 -3.02 3.56 12.72
N MET A 55 -4.32 3.69 12.96
CA MET A 55 -5.24 2.55 13.01
C MET A 55 -5.60 2.00 11.62
N THR A 56 -5.31 2.73 10.55
CA THR A 56 -5.66 2.37 9.17
C THR A 56 -4.78 3.13 8.20
N THR A 57 -4.37 2.48 7.12
CA THR A 57 -3.57 3.10 6.05
C THR A 57 -4.22 2.86 4.70
N VAL A 58 -4.27 3.91 3.88
CA VAL A 58 -4.72 3.82 2.48
C VAL A 58 -3.56 4.16 1.55
N VAL A 59 -3.21 3.22 0.68
CA VAL A 59 -2.21 3.41 -0.39
C VAL A 59 -2.95 3.60 -1.71
N LEU A 60 -2.72 4.73 -2.38
CA LEU A 60 -3.28 5.04 -3.69
C LEU A 60 -2.21 4.87 -4.76
N TYR A 61 -2.50 4.10 -5.80
CA TYR A 61 -1.59 3.97 -6.94
C TYR A 61 -1.88 5.06 -7.97
N LEU A 62 -0.91 5.96 -8.19
CA LEU A 62 -1.06 7.13 -9.06
C LEU A 62 -0.59 6.88 -10.50
N SER A 63 0.10 5.77 -10.74
CA SER A 63 0.67 5.37 -12.04
C SER A 63 0.59 3.86 -12.24
N ASN A 64 0.64 3.42 -13.50
CA ASN A 64 0.78 2.01 -13.84
C ASN A 64 2.27 1.67 -13.84
N VAL A 65 2.63 0.54 -13.25
CA VAL A 65 4.00 -0.01 -13.33
C VAL A 65 3.96 -1.32 -14.08
N SER A 66 4.83 -1.46 -15.09
CA SER A 66 4.90 -2.67 -15.92
C SER A 66 5.61 -3.83 -15.21
N HIS A 67 6.67 -3.54 -14.45
CA HIS A 67 7.45 -4.53 -13.69
C HIS A 67 7.96 -3.93 -12.37
N GLY A 68 7.88 -4.71 -11.29
CA GLY A 68 8.30 -4.25 -9.95
C GLY A 68 7.28 -3.33 -9.29
N GLY A 69 7.67 -2.75 -8.16
CA GLY A 69 6.86 -1.79 -7.41
C GLY A 69 5.62 -2.40 -6.74
N GLU A 70 5.52 -3.73 -6.66
CA GLU A 70 4.42 -4.38 -5.98
C GLU A 70 4.45 -4.11 -4.47
N THR A 71 3.28 -3.96 -3.86
CA THR A 71 3.18 -3.90 -2.40
C THR A 71 3.13 -5.32 -1.84
N LEU A 72 4.16 -5.72 -1.10
CA LEU A 72 4.35 -7.05 -0.54
C LEU A 72 3.86 -7.13 0.91
N PHE A 73 3.11 -8.18 1.20
CA PHE A 73 2.60 -8.54 2.52
C PHE A 73 3.20 -9.88 2.96
N ARG A 74 4.38 -9.83 3.58
CA ARG A 74 5.12 -11.04 4.00
C ARG A 74 4.43 -11.84 5.12
N LYS A 75 3.64 -11.16 5.96
CA LYS A 75 3.02 -11.73 7.16
C LYS A 75 1.61 -12.29 6.93
N LEU A 76 1.09 -12.27 5.70
CA LEU A 76 -0.21 -12.89 5.41
C LEU A 76 -0.08 -14.43 5.35
N GLU A 77 -0.99 -15.13 6.01
CA GLU A 77 -1.08 -16.60 5.99
C GLU A 77 -1.30 -17.13 4.56
N SER A 78 -2.04 -16.39 3.74
CA SER A 78 -2.33 -16.68 2.34
C SER A 78 -1.18 -16.37 1.37
N LYS A 79 0.03 -16.07 1.87
CA LYS A 79 1.18 -15.70 1.03
C LYS A 79 1.54 -16.69 -0.08
N LYS A 80 1.19 -17.98 0.09
CA LYS A 80 1.42 -19.04 -0.91
C LYS A 80 0.21 -19.32 -1.82
N SER A 81 -0.96 -18.74 -1.54
CA SER A 81 -2.19 -19.05 -2.29
C SER A 81 -2.37 -18.18 -3.54
N GLN A 82 -1.57 -17.11 -3.68
CA GLN A 82 -1.67 -16.22 -4.82
C GLN A 82 -0.88 -16.78 -6.02
N PRO A 83 -1.52 -17.07 -7.16
CA PRO A 83 -0.80 -17.47 -8.35
C PRO A 83 0.12 -16.34 -8.82
N LYS A 84 1.36 -16.70 -9.17
CA LYS A 84 2.37 -15.75 -9.65
C LYS A 84 2.69 -16.08 -11.11
N GLU A 85 2.42 -15.12 -11.98
CA GLU A 85 2.81 -15.13 -13.39
C GLU A 85 4.24 -14.60 -13.58
N ASP A 86 4.71 -14.56 -14.82
CA ASP A 86 6.06 -14.08 -15.16
C ASP A 86 6.23 -12.57 -15.05
N THR A 87 5.12 -11.83 -14.94
CA THR A 87 5.13 -10.37 -14.78
C THR A 87 5.41 -9.90 -13.35
N TRP A 88 5.46 -10.83 -12.38
CA TRP A 88 5.76 -10.52 -10.98
C TRP A 88 7.27 -10.44 -10.74
N SER A 89 7.71 -9.46 -9.97
CA SER A 89 9.10 -9.37 -9.52
C SER A 89 9.48 -10.54 -8.60
N GLU A 90 10.77 -10.86 -8.55
CA GLU A 90 11.32 -11.87 -7.63
C GLU A 90 10.95 -11.57 -6.17
N CYS A 91 10.99 -10.30 -5.78
CA CYS A 91 10.58 -9.85 -4.45
C CYS A 91 9.09 -10.15 -4.18
N ALA A 92 8.21 -9.87 -5.15
CA ALA A 92 6.77 -10.09 -5.01
C ALA A 92 6.39 -11.58 -4.99
N ARG A 93 7.27 -12.48 -5.45
CA ARG A 93 7.07 -13.95 -5.36
C ARG A 93 7.26 -14.49 -3.94
N THR A 94 7.93 -13.75 -3.06
CA THR A 94 8.20 -14.19 -1.68
C THR A 94 6.99 -14.10 -0.74
N GLY A 95 5.88 -13.52 -1.19
CA GLY A 95 4.63 -13.54 -0.44
C GLY A 95 3.41 -13.03 -1.21
N TYR A 96 2.37 -12.65 -0.47
CA TYR A 96 1.18 -12.05 -1.09
C TYR A 96 1.54 -10.63 -1.52
N ALA A 97 1.26 -10.27 -2.77
CA ALA A 97 1.63 -8.95 -3.26
C ALA A 97 0.52 -8.35 -4.14
N VAL A 98 0.50 -7.03 -4.23
CA VAL A 98 -0.49 -6.26 -5.00
C VAL A 98 0.25 -5.44 -6.04
N LYS A 99 -0.19 -5.55 -7.30
CA LYS A 99 0.39 -4.78 -8.40
C LYS A 99 -0.13 -3.34 -8.41
N PRO A 100 0.74 -2.34 -8.61
CA PRO A 100 0.35 -0.94 -8.70
C PRO A 100 -0.34 -0.67 -10.04
N LEU A 101 -1.66 -0.47 -9.98
CA LEU A 101 -2.48 -0.09 -11.13
C LEU A 101 -3.10 1.27 -10.84
N LYS A 102 -2.90 2.22 -11.74
CA LYS A 102 -3.35 3.60 -11.61
C LYS A 102 -4.85 3.66 -11.28
N GLY A 103 -5.18 4.35 -10.20
CA GLY A 103 -6.55 4.54 -9.73
C GLY A 103 -7.03 3.49 -8.74
N ASN A 104 -6.31 2.37 -8.56
CA ASN A 104 -6.61 1.42 -7.49
C ASN A 104 -6.16 1.97 -6.13
N ALA A 105 -6.85 1.51 -5.10
CA ALA A 105 -6.56 1.81 -3.70
C ALA A 105 -6.44 0.52 -2.90
N LEU A 106 -5.50 0.50 -1.95
CA LEU A 106 -5.27 -0.59 -1.01
C LEU A 106 -5.54 -0.06 0.40
N LEU A 107 -6.44 -0.72 1.12
CA LEU A 107 -6.75 -0.44 2.52
C LEU A 107 -6.10 -1.49 3.42
N GLY A 108 -5.18 -1.06 4.27
CA GLY A 108 -4.59 -1.89 5.30
C GLY A 108 -5.11 -1.51 6.68
N VAL A 109 -5.71 -2.48 7.37
CA VAL A 109 -6.15 -2.34 8.76
C VAL A 109 -5.28 -3.24 9.64
N PRO A 110 -4.40 -2.70 10.48
CA PRO A 110 -3.69 -3.50 11.48
C PRO A 110 -4.68 -4.17 12.43
N LEU A 111 -4.61 -5.50 12.51
CA LEU A 111 -5.34 -6.26 13.52
C LEU A 111 -4.48 -6.32 14.79
N ASN A 112 -4.84 -5.55 15.81
CA ASN A 112 -4.34 -5.80 17.16
C ASN A 112 -5.13 -6.96 17.77
N THR A 113 -4.56 -8.16 17.76
CA THR A 113 -5.08 -9.29 18.54
C THR A 113 -4.51 -9.22 19.96
N SER A 114 -4.89 -8.21 20.73
CA SER A 114 -4.72 -8.27 22.18
C SER A 114 -5.95 -9.01 22.73
N THR A 115 -5.81 -10.34 22.83
CA THR A 115 -6.69 -11.21 23.61
C THR A 115 -5.87 -11.76 24.75
#